data_AF-A0A9E4CET4-F1
#
_entry.id   AF-A0A9E4CET4-F1
#
_cell.length_a   1.000
_cell.length_b   1.000
_cell.length_c   1.000
_cell.angle_alpha   90.00
_cell.angle_beta   90.00
_cell.angle_gamma   90.00
#
_symmetry.space_group_name_H-M   'P 1'
#
loop_
_entity.id
_entity.type
_entity.pdbx_description
1 polymer ?
#
loop_
_entity_poly.entity_id
_entity_poly.type
_entity_poly.pdbx_seq_one_letter_code
_entity_poly.pdbx_strand_id
1 'polypeptide(L)'
;MNTQDQLRMNRRAFLRASAASLVVGTLAVTTVGRGTAAAQSGNATIDILNYALTLEHLEARAYSEVLAAGLVSGQARDYFQSFGAHEAAHVDALTETIRSLGGTPVMAQQNYNWP
;
A
#
# COMPACT_ATOMS: atom_id res chain seq x y z
N MET A 1 20.67 34.09 10.33
CA MET A 1 20.05 33.21 9.31
C MET A 1 18.58 33.04 9.67
N ASN A 2 17.65 33.36 8.77
CA ASN A 2 16.22 33.49 9.08
C ASN A 2 15.43 32.20 8.77
N THR A 3 14.42 31.87 9.57
CA THR A 3 13.63 30.61 9.51
C THR A 3 12.94 30.37 8.17
N GLN A 4 12.72 31.44 7.39
CA GLN A 4 12.14 31.41 6.05
C GLN A 4 13.09 30.83 4.98
N ASP A 5 14.42 30.91 5.18
CA ASP A 5 15.40 30.33 4.25
C ASP A 5 15.53 28.81 4.42
N GLN A 6 15.31 28.30 5.65
CA GLN A 6 15.30 26.86 5.95
C GLN A 6 14.14 26.13 5.24
N LEU A 7 12.97 26.76 5.16
CA LEU A 7 11.79 26.19 4.49
C LEU A 7 11.94 26.12 2.97
N ARG A 8 12.71 27.05 2.37
CA ARG A 8 12.97 27.07 0.92
C ARG A 8 14.03 26.04 0.49
N MET A 9 15.01 25.74 1.35
CA MET A 9 16.05 24.74 1.05
C MET A 9 15.52 23.30 1.15
N ASN A 10 14.56 23.01 2.03
CA ASN A 10 13.98 21.67 2.17
C ASN A 10 13.05 21.27 1.01
N ARG A 11 12.32 22.23 0.41
CA ARG A 11 11.39 21.93 -0.70
C ARG A 11 12.11 21.57 -2.00
N ARG A 12 13.25 22.20 -2.28
CA ARG A 12 14.05 21.94 -3.50
C ARG A 12 14.91 20.68 -3.36
N ALA A 13 15.31 20.31 -2.15
CA ALA A 13 15.97 19.04 -1.87
C ALA A 13 15.00 17.86 -2.01
N PHE A 14 13.76 18.01 -1.54
CA PHE A 14 12.71 16.98 -1.64
C PHE A 14 12.34 16.64 -3.09
N LEU A 15 12.21 17.65 -3.96
CA LEU A 15 11.90 17.46 -5.39
C LEU A 15 13.06 16.87 -6.21
N ARG A 16 14.31 17.01 -5.77
CA ARG A 16 15.46 16.33 -6.40
C ARG A 16 15.58 14.87 -5.96
N ALA A 17 15.08 14.51 -4.78
CA ALA A 17 15.10 13.13 -4.28
C ALA A 17 14.01 12.25 -4.91
N SER A 18 12.97 12.82 -5.53
CA SER A 18 11.82 12.09 -6.09
C SER A 18 11.95 11.77 -7.60
N ALA A 19 13.04 12.19 -8.25
CA ALA A 19 13.21 12.03 -9.71
C ALA A 19 14.19 10.92 -10.12
N ALA A 20 14.62 10.05 -9.19
CA ALA A 20 15.52 8.94 -9.50
C ALA A 20 14.86 7.58 -9.20
N SER A 21 14.45 6.93 -10.30
CA SER A 21 14.38 5.48 -10.52
C SER A 21 13.28 4.66 -9.81
N LEU A 22 12.19 4.45 -10.56
CA LEU A 22 11.55 3.14 -10.71
C LEU A 22 12.54 2.19 -11.42
N VAL A 23 13.30 1.38 -10.70
CA VAL A 23 13.95 0.16 -11.21
C VAL A 23 14.04 -0.85 -10.06
N VAL A 24 13.27 -1.93 -10.19
CA VAL A 24 13.51 -3.31 -9.73
C VAL A 24 14.54 -3.50 -8.58
N GLY A 25 14.06 -3.94 -7.41
CA GLY A 25 14.68 -5.10 -6.73
C GLY A 25 15.80 -4.92 -5.70
N THR A 26 16.05 -3.75 -5.10
CA THR A 26 17.00 -3.68 -3.95
C THR A 26 16.49 -2.80 -2.81
N LEU A 27 16.15 -3.43 -1.69
CA LEU A 27 15.94 -2.79 -0.39
C LEU A 27 17.24 -2.13 0.10
N ALA A 28 17.43 -0.84 -0.18
CA ALA A 28 18.44 0.00 0.46
C ALA A 28 17.77 0.89 1.52
N VAL A 29 17.67 0.38 2.75
CA VAL A 29 17.13 1.13 3.91
C VAL A 29 18.15 2.20 4.33
N THR A 30 17.86 3.47 4.04
CA THR A 30 18.60 4.62 4.58
C THR A 30 18.33 4.76 6.09
N THR A 31 19.37 4.64 6.91
CA THR A 31 19.33 4.52 8.37
C THR A 31 19.25 5.86 9.13
N VAL A 32 18.47 6.84 8.69
CA VAL A 32 18.30 8.08 9.49
C VAL A 32 17.12 7.91 10.45
N GLY A 33 17.43 7.62 11.72
CA GLY A 33 16.46 7.64 12.83
C GLY A 33 15.81 6.30 13.15
N ARG A 34 16.60 5.25 13.42
CA ARG A 34 16.09 4.02 14.02
C ARG A 34 15.80 4.24 15.51
N GLY A 35 14.59 4.69 15.84
CA GLY A 35 13.96 4.18 17.06
C GLY A 35 13.98 2.66 16.95
N THR A 36 14.44 1.96 17.98
CA THR A 36 14.35 0.51 18.04
C THR A 36 12.87 0.14 18.16
N ALA A 37 12.17 0.08 17.02
CA ALA A 37 10.93 -0.66 16.94
C ALA A 37 11.30 -2.10 17.30
N ALA A 38 10.88 -2.54 18.48
CA ALA A 38 11.00 -3.93 18.87
C ALA A 38 10.33 -4.74 17.75
N ALA A 39 11.12 -5.59 17.07
CA ALA A 39 10.56 -6.48 16.08
C ALA A 39 9.52 -7.35 16.80
N GLN A 40 8.25 -7.21 16.42
CA GLN A 40 7.24 -8.16 16.84
C GLN A 40 7.70 -9.55 16.36
N SER A 41 7.44 -10.58 17.16
CA SER A 41 7.75 -11.96 16.76
C SER A 41 7.12 -12.26 15.40
N GLY A 42 7.79 -13.08 14.58
CA GLY A 42 7.40 -13.30 13.17
C GLY A 42 5.93 -13.67 12.96
N ASN A 43 5.32 -14.38 13.92
CA ASN A 43 3.88 -14.71 13.88
C ASN A 43 3.00 -13.46 13.96
N ALA A 44 3.27 -12.53 14.89
CA ALA A 44 2.47 -11.31 15.02
C ALA A 44 2.60 -10.40 13.78
N THR A 45 3.78 -10.37 13.14
CA THR A 45 3.94 -9.67 11.85
C THR A 45 3.09 -10.31 10.74
N ILE A 46 3.15 -11.63 10.60
CA ILE A 46 2.34 -12.36 9.58
C ILE A 46 0.84 -12.17 9.83
N ASP A 47 0.40 -12.16 11.09
CA ASP A 47 -1.01 -11.94 11.44
C ASP A 47 -1.50 -10.54 11.02
N ILE A 48 -0.68 -9.50 11.27
CA ILE A 48 -1.01 -8.13 10.83
C ILE A 48 -1.05 -8.04 9.31
N LEU A 49 -0.11 -8.67 8.61
CA LEU A 49 -0.11 -8.67 7.14
C LEU A 49 -1.31 -9.42 6.57
N ASN A 50 -1.71 -10.54 7.17
CA ASN A 50 -2.92 -11.26 6.77
C ASN A 50 -4.21 -10.48 7.08
N TYR A 51 -4.23 -9.71 8.18
CA TYR A 51 -5.33 -8.79 8.46
C TYR A 51 -5.42 -7.71 7.38
N ALA A 52 -4.30 -7.09 7.01
CA ALA A 52 -4.25 -6.13 5.90
C ALA A 52 -4.71 -6.77 4.58
N LEU A 53 -4.20 -7.96 4.24
CA LEU A 53 -4.58 -8.67 3.01
C LEU A 53 -6.09 -8.98 2.96
N THR A 54 -6.73 -9.23 4.11
CA THR A 54 -8.19 -9.39 4.19
C THR A 54 -8.92 -8.11 3.79
N LEU A 55 -8.44 -6.94 4.23
CA LEU A 55 -9.01 -5.65 3.87
C LEU A 55 -8.81 -5.34 2.38
N GLU A 56 -7.61 -5.56 1.85
CA GLU A 56 -7.34 -5.33 0.42
C GLU A 56 -8.23 -6.19 -0.49
N HIS A 57 -8.48 -7.45 -0.13
CA HIS A 57 -9.44 -8.29 -0.84
C HIS A 57 -10.87 -7.74 -0.81
N LEU A 58 -11.31 -7.25 0.35
CA LEU A 58 -12.63 -6.63 0.51
C LEU A 58 -12.75 -5.38 -0.35
N GLU A 59 -11.75 -4.51 -0.33
CA GLU A 59 -11.75 -3.23 -1.05
C GLU A 59 -11.65 -3.45 -2.57
N ALA A 60 -10.76 -4.33 -3.03
CA ALA A 60 -10.68 -4.70 -4.44
C ALA A 60 -12.02 -5.23 -4.97
N ARG A 61 -12.72 -6.06 -4.16
CA ARG A 61 -14.05 -6.55 -4.51
C ARG A 61 -15.08 -5.42 -4.53
N ALA A 62 -15.06 -4.53 -3.54
CA ALA A 62 -15.99 -3.39 -3.45
C ALA A 62 -15.89 -2.49 -4.67
N TYR A 63 -14.67 -2.07 -5.06
CA TYR A 63 -14.46 -1.24 -6.24
C TYR A 63 -14.93 -1.93 -7.52
N SER A 64 -14.63 -3.23 -7.69
CA SER A 64 -15.09 -4.01 -8.83
C SER A 64 -16.62 -4.06 -8.91
N GLU A 65 -17.31 -4.25 -7.78
CA GLU A 65 -18.78 -4.32 -7.76
C GLU A 65 -19.42 -2.96 -8.02
N VAL A 66 -18.92 -1.87 -7.43
CA VAL A 66 -19.43 -0.51 -7.69
C VAL A 66 -19.27 -0.13 -9.17
N LEU A 67 -18.13 -0.46 -9.77
CA LEU A 67 -17.86 -0.21 -11.19
C LEU A 67 -18.78 -1.04 -12.11
N ALA A 68 -19.09 -2.28 -11.73
CA ALA A 68 -19.97 -3.19 -12.47
C ALA A 68 -21.45 -2.78 -12.34
N ALA A 69 -21.86 -2.29 -11.16
CA ALA A 69 -23.20 -1.78 -10.91
C ALA A 69 -23.47 -0.43 -11.62
N GLY A 70 -22.42 0.25 -12.12
CA GLY A 70 -22.56 1.51 -12.84
C GLY A 70 -22.99 2.69 -11.95
N LEU A 71 -22.75 2.61 -10.64
CA LEU A 71 -23.15 3.63 -9.67
C LEU A 71 -22.32 4.92 -9.77
N VAL A 72 -21.18 4.87 -10.46
CA VAL A 72 -20.25 5.99 -10.64
C VAL A 72 -20.00 6.26 -12.12
N SER A 73 -19.82 7.54 -12.47
CA SER A 73 -19.59 8.00 -13.84
C SER A 73 -18.59 9.15 -13.91
N GLY A 74 -18.14 9.48 -15.13
CA GLY A 74 -17.14 10.54 -15.37
C GLY A 74 -15.87 10.34 -14.54
N GLN A 75 -15.33 11.44 -14.01
CA GLN A 75 -14.09 11.43 -13.23
C GLN A 75 -14.16 10.54 -11.97
N ALA A 76 -15.34 10.41 -11.35
CA ALA A 76 -15.50 9.51 -10.20
C ALA A 76 -15.28 8.05 -10.61
N ARG A 77 -15.77 7.65 -11.79
CA ARG A 77 -15.51 6.30 -12.32
C ARG A 77 -14.02 6.08 -12.56
N ASP A 78 -13.31 7.06 -13.11
CA ASP A 78 -11.87 6.96 -13.37
C ASP A 78 -11.09 6.76 -12.06
N TYR A 79 -11.47 7.48 -10.99
CA TYR A 79 -10.88 7.26 -9.66
C TYR A 79 -11.18 5.89 -9.09
N PHE A 80 -12.42 5.40 -9.20
CA PHE A 80 -12.77 4.05 -8.74
C PHE A 80 -12.00 2.96 -9.50
N GLN A 81 -11.73 3.16 -10.80
CA GLN A 81 -10.86 2.27 -11.57
C GLN A 81 -9.42 2.30 -11.06
N SER A 82 -8.88 3.49 -10.80
CA SER A 82 -7.53 3.65 -10.27
C SER A 82 -7.39 3.02 -8.89
N PHE A 83 -8.33 3.26 -7.97
CA PHE A 83 -8.28 2.68 -6.62
C PHE A 83 -8.43 1.16 -6.68
N GLY A 84 -9.38 0.63 -7.45
CA GLY A 84 -9.49 -0.82 -7.65
C GLY A 84 -8.20 -1.46 -8.19
N ALA A 85 -7.47 -0.75 -9.06
CA ALA A 85 -6.16 -1.22 -9.55
C ALA A 85 -5.06 -1.15 -8.48
N HIS A 86 -5.09 -0.16 -7.59
CA HIS A 86 -4.18 -0.09 -6.45
C HIS A 86 -4.42 -1.24 -5.48
N GLU A 87 -5.67 -1.52 -5.12
CA GLU A 87 -5.97 -2.60 -4.14
C GLU A 87 -5.61 -3.97 -4.73
N ALA A 88 -5.78 -4.17 -6.04
CA ALA A 88 -5.28 -5.38 -6.70
C ALA A 88 -3.74 -5.51 -6.60
N ALA A 89 -3.01 -4.41 -6.80
CA ALA A 89 -1.56 -4.40 -6.64
C ALA A 89 -1.13 -4.62 -5.17
N HIS A 90 -1.90 -4.11 -4.21
CA HIS A 90 -1.68 -4.36 -2.78
C HIS A 90 -1.90 -5.83 -2.42
N VAL A 91 -2.95 -6.47 -2.93
CA VAL A 91 -3.20 -7.92 -2.78
C VAL A 91 -1.98 -8.72 -3.22
N ASP A 92 -1.44 -8.43 -4.41
CA ASP A 92 -0.28 -9.13 -4.94
C ASP A 92 0.96 -8.91 -4.05
N ALA A 93 1.23 -7.66 -3.69
CA ALA A 93 2.39 -7.29 -2.86
C ALA A 93 2.34 -7.93 -1.47
N LEU A 94 1.18 -7.91 -0.80
CA LEU A 94 1.01 -8.53 0.51
C LEU A 94 1.08 -10.06 0.43
N THR A 95 0.46 -10.66 -0.60
CA THR A 95 0.53 -12.11 -0.83
C THR A 95 1.97 -12.58 -0.99
N GLU A 96 2.77 -11.88 -1.81
CA GLU A 96 4.18 -12.19 -2.01
C GLU A 96 4.99 -11.96 -0.73
N THR A 97 4.75 -10.85 -0.03
CA THR A 97 5.46 -10.53 1.22
C THR A 97 5.21 -11.60 2.28
N ILE A 98 3.95 -12.01 2.49
CA ILE A 98 3.61 -13.04 3.46
C ILE A 98 4.30 -14.36 3.12
N ARG A 99 4.29 -14.77 1.84
CA ARG A 99 5.01 -15.98 1.39
C ARG A 99 6.51 -15.87 1.63
N SER A 100 7.11 -14.71 1.36
CA SER A 100 8.56 -14.47 1.55
C SER A 100 8.98 -14.56 3.02
N LEU A 101 8.07 -14.23 3.94
CA LEU A 101 8.26 -14.35 5.38
C LEU A 101 7.94 -15.76 5.92
N GLY A 102 7.60 -16.72 5.05
CA GLY A 102 7.24 -18.08 5.42
C GLY A 102 5.81 -18.24 5.96
N GLY A 103 4.97 -17.22 5.82
CA GLY A 103 3.56 -17.27 6.19
C GLY A 103 2.66 -17.81 5.08
N THR A 104 1.43 -18.13 5.44
CA THR A 104 0.37 -18.51 4.49
C THR A 104 -0.54 -17.30 4.27
N PRO A 105 -0.65 -16.76 3.04
CA PRO A 105 -1.59 -15.68 2.74
C PRO A 105 -3.04 -16.14 2.89
N VAL A 106 -3.88 -15.31 3.50
CA VAL A 106 -5.33 -15.50 3.51
C VAL A 106 -5.88 -15.37 2.09
N MET A 107 -6.88 -16.18 1.76
CA MET A 107 -7.56 -16.12 0.46
C MET A 107 -8.73 -15.15 0.52
N ALA A 108 -9.04 -14.53 -0.62
CA ALA A 108 -10.25 -13.74 -0.79
C ALA A 108 -11.50 -14.55 -0.39
N GLN A 109 -12.49 -13.87 0.21
CA GLN A 109 -13.76 -14.52 0.51
C GLN A 109 -14.53 -14.74 -0.79
N GLN A 110 -15.23 -15.87 -0.88
CA GLN A 110 -16.08 -16.17 -2.03
C GLN A 110 -17.33 -15.26 -2.07
N ASN A 111 -17.76 -14.81 -0.90
CA ASN A 111 -18.98 -14.03 -0.71
C ASN A 111 -18.72 -12.95 0.33
N TYR A 112 -19.04 -11.71 -0.01
CA TYR A 112 -19.03 -10.56 0.90
C TYR A 112 -20.48 -10.15 1.17
N ASN A 113 -20.82 -9.94 2.45
CA ASN A 113 -22.13 -9.43 2.84
C ASN A 113 -22.02 -7.93 3.10
N TRP A 114 -22.39 -7.13 2.12
CA TRP A 114 -22.39 -5.68 2.24
C TRP A 114 -23.45 -5.22 3.26
N PRO A 115 -23.15 -4.19 4.08
CA PRO A 115 -24.11 -3.60 5.01
C PRO A 115 -25.26 -2.87 4.30
#